data_AF-A0A7C2ZUQ3-F1
#
_entry.id   AF-A0A7C2ZUQ3-F1
#
_cell.length_a   1.000
_cell.length_b   1.000
_cell.length_c   1.000
_cell.angle_alpha   90.00
_cell.angle_beta   90.00
_cell.angle_gamma   90.00
#
_symmetry.space_group_name_H-M   'P 1'
#
loop_
_entity.id
_entity.type
_entity.pdbx_description
1 polymer ?
#
loop_
_entity_poly.entity_id
_entity_poly.type
_entity_poly.pdbx_seq_one_letter_code
_entity_poly.pdbx_strand_id
1 'polypeptide(L)'
;VLAEGTRRAAQIIGRGAEHFAMQVKGLEMPAYDPRVMKGQGIGIATSTIGASHAVTWNKFEIVGEPQPVDPLAIEGKAELTKYCQDEMAVCETAVFCKIFVNHDIANPWFYAKLLYATTGEESFKSPEYIWRVGERIWNLERAYGNMAGITAKDDAYPSRLLRPYPREPYKGQVFEQEELKKEYYKVRGWDERGIPTPEKLRELGLDYVVEDLKKRGLV
;
A
#
# COMPACT_ATOMS: atom_id res chain seq x y z
N VAL A 1 20.45 22.20 1.28
CA VAL A 1 19.94 21.33 2.36
C VAL A 1 18.47 20.99 2.17
N LEU A 2 17.53 21.94 2.27
CA LEU A 2 16.09 21.62 2.28
C LEU A 2 15.53 21.04 0.97
N ALA A 3 16.14 21.35 -0.19
CA ALA A 3 15.71 20.82 -1.49
C ALA A 3 15.91 19.29 -1.65
N GLU A 4 16.64 18.63 -0.75
CA GLU A 4 16.91 17.19 -0.80
C GLU A 4 15.79 16.31 -0.22
N GLY A 5 14.69 16.91 0.23
CA GLY A 5 13.61 16.22 0.94
C GLY A 5 13.91 16.02 2.43
N THR A 6 12.88 15.70 3.23
CA THR A 6 12.96 15.72 4.70
C THR A 6 13.92 14.69 5.26
N ARG A 7 13.99 13.49 4.66
CA ARG A 7 14.91 12.41 5.09
C ARG A 7 16.37 12.85 5.01
N ARG A 8 16.80 13.34 3.84
CA ARG A 8 18.19 13.75 3.61
C ARG A 8 18.51 15.07 4.31
N ALA A 9 17.58 16.02 4.31
CA ALA A 9 17.75 17.26 5.04
C ALA A 9 17.97 17.02 6.54
N ALA A 10 17.22 16.09 7.15
CA ALA A 10 17.42 15.71 8.54
C ALA A 10 18.81 15.11 8.80
N GLN A 11 19.29 14.21 7.94
CA GLN A 11 20.63 13.62 8.03
C GLN A 11 21.75 14.68 7.93
N ILE A 12 21.58 15.66 7.04
CA ILE A 12 22.55 16.76 6.87
C ILE A 12 22.53 17.72 8.07
N ILE A 13 21.34 18.05 8.58
CA ILE A 13 21.18 18.95 9.73
C ILE A 13 21.69 18.28 11.03
N GLY A 14 21.49 16.97 11.15
CA GLY A 14 21.80 16.19 12.34
C GLY A 14 21.07 16.70 13.59
N ARG A 15 21.69 16.52 14.76
CA ARG A 15 21.16 16.99 16.07
C ARG A 15 19.75 16.47 16.38
N GLY A 16 19.43 15.27 15.92
CA GLY A 16 18.11 14.66 16.13
C GLY A 16 17.01 15.20 15.22
N ALA A 17 17.34 15.92 14.15
CA ALA A 17 16.37 16.38 13.15
C ALA A 17 15.57 15.24 12.52
N GLU A 18 16.10 14.01 12.53
CA GLU A 18 15.44 12.78 12.08
C GLU A 18 14.12 12.54 12.83
N HIS A 19 14.02 13.00 14.08
CA HIS A 19 12.79 12.94 14.87
C HIS A 19 11.64 13.75 14.28
N PHE A 20 11.93 14.71 13.39
CA PHE A 20 10.96 15.60 12.73
C PHE A 20 10.72 15.24 11.26
N ALA A 21 11.49 14.33 10.68
CA ALA A 21 11.30 13.87 9.30
C ALA A 21 10.16 12.83 9.24
N MET A 22 8.93 13.30 9.02
CA MET A 22 7.76 12.44 8.90
C MET A 22 7.67 11.85 7.49
N GLN A 23 8.25 10.66 7.30
CA GLN A 23 8.35 9.99 6.01
C GLN A 23 8.31 8.46 6.15
N VAL A 24 7.95 7.77 5.07
CA VAL A 24 8.13 6.31 4.90
C VAL A 24 8.86 6.09 3.57
N LYS A 25 9.95 5.29 3.60
CA LYS A 25 10.84 4.99 2.46
C LYS A 25 11.43 6.22 1.73
N GLY A 26 11.47 7.37 2.38
CA GLY A 26 12.01 8.62 1.87
C GLY A 26 10.96 9.60 1.35
N LEU A 27 9.70 9.19 1.24
CA LEU A 27 8.59 10.05 0.82
C LEU A 27 7.84 10.60 2.03
N GLU A 28 7.53 11.89 2.02
CA GLU A 28 6.84 12.60 3.09
C GLU A 28 5.42 12.09 3.34
N MET A 29 5.04 12.06 4.62
CA MET A 29 3.73 11.63 5.07
C MET A 29 2.57 12.44 4.48
N PRO A 30 1.46 11.79 4.06
CA PRO A 30 0.23 12.48 3.72
C PRO A 30 -0.56 12.87 4.99
N ALA A 31 -1.68 13.57 4.83
CA ALA A 31 -2.51 14.09 5.92
C ALA A 31 -3.39 13.03 6.62
N TYR A 32 -2.82 11.86 6.93
CA TYR A 32 -3.49 10.75 7.63
C TYR A 32 -2.61 10.22 8.75
N ASP A 33 -3.16 10.11 9.97
CA ASP A 33 -2.44 9.61 11.13
C ASP A 33 -2.74 8.11 11.33
N PRO A 34 -1.74 7.22 11.27
CA PRO A 34 -1.95 5.77 11.33
C PRO A 34 -2.54 5.30 12.66
N ARG A 35 -2.42 6.10 13.72
CA ARG A 35 -2.94 5.75 15.06
C ARG A 35 -4.45 5.77 15.13
N VAL A 36 -5.10 6.49 14.21
CA VAL A 36 -6.57 6.69 14.19
C VAL A 36 -7.24 6.17 12.93
N MET A 37 -6.46 5.65 11.98
CA MET A 37 -6.91 4.99 10.75
C MET A 37 -5.97 3.84 10.43
N LYS A 38 -6.26 2.66 10.99
CA LYS A 38 -5.34 1.51 10.97
C LYS A 38 -5.11 0.97 9.56
N GLY A 39 -6.18 0.84 8.76
CA GLY A 39 -6.11 0.38 7.38
C GLY A 39 -5.32 1.33 6.48
N GLN A 40 -5.60 2.63 6.56
CA GLN A 40 -4.83 3.66 5.88
C GLN A 40 -3.37 3.66 6.34
N GLY A 41 -3.14 3.44 7.65
CA GLY A 41 -1.82 3.34 8.24
C GLY A 41 -0.98 2.21 7.66
N ILE A 42 -1.50 0.98 7.65
CA ILE A 42 -0.76 -0.14 7.06
C ILE A 42 -0.59 0.02 5.54
N GLY A 43 -1.56 0.63 4.86
CA GLY A 43 -1.47 1.00 3.46
C GLY A 43 -0.28 1.92 3.14
N ILE A 44 -0.13 3.00 3.91
CA ILE A 44 0.99 3.94 3.79
C ILE A 44 2.32 3.27 4.15
N ALA A 45 2.36 2.46 5.21
CA ALA A 45 3.57 1.74 5.62
C ALA A 45 4.08 0.82 4.51
N THR A 46 3.17 0.09 3.85
CA THR A 46 3.48 -0.97 2.87
C THR A 46 3.48 -0.49 1.42
N SER A 47 3.18 0.79 1.19
CA SER A 47 3.19 1.40 -0.14
C SER A 47 4.53 1.17 -0.87
N THR A 48 4.42 0.84 -2.16
CA THR A 48 5.54 0.57 -3.08
C THR A 48 6.33 1.82 -3.43
N ILE A 49 5.79 3.01 -3.20
CA ILE A 49 6.40 4.31 -3.56
C ILE A 49 6.78 5.18 -2.37
N GLY A 50 6.64 4.67 -1.14
CA GLY A 50 6.82 5.42 0.11
C GLY A 50 5.50 6.00 0.64
N ALA A 51 5.54 6.95 1.59
CA ALA A 51 4.33 7.40 2.27
C ALA A 51 3.31 8.11 1.36
N SER A 52 2.46 7.34 0.67
CA SER A 52 1.47 7.87 -0.26
C SER A 52 0.10 7.29 0.03
N HIS A 53 -0.88 8.18 0.18
CA HIS A 53 -2.30 7.83 0.25
C HIS A 53 -2.91 7.62 -1.15
N ALA A 54 -2.17 7.92 -2.22
CA ALA A 54 -2.70 7.82 -3.58
C ALA A 54 -2.78 6.37 -4.05
N VAL A 55 -1.79 5.55 -3.69
CA VAL A 55 -1.74 4.12 -4.02
C VAL A 55 -2.43 3.25 -2.96
N THR A 56 -2.87 3.88 -1.87
CA THR A 56 -3.74 3.25 -0.88
C THR A 56 -4.61 4.32 -0.26
N TRP A 57 -5.86 4.40 -0.69
CA TRP A 57 -6.89 5.19 -0.04
C TRP A 57 -7.94 4.24 0.52
N ASN A 58 -7.90 4.00 1.83
CA ASN A 58 -8.84 3.09 2.48
C ASN A 58 -10.24 3.74 2.55
N LYS A 59 -10.99 3.63 1.44
CA LYS A 59 -12.29 4.30 1.25
C LYS A 59 -13.33 3.89 2.31
N PHE A 60 -13.22 2.69 2.86
CA PHE A 60 -14.06 2.19 3.95
C PHE A 60 -13.86 2.97 5.25
N GLU A 61 -12.63 3.38 5.55
CA GLU A 61 -12.31 4.18 6.75
C GLU A 61 -12.51 5.67 6.54
N ILE A 62 -12.19 6.17 5.34
CA ILE A 62 -12.10 7.60 5.06
C ILE A 62 -13.45 8.19 4.67
N VAL A 63 -14.16 7.50 3.77
CA VAL A 63 -15.45 7.96 3.22
C VAL A 63 -16.62 7.14 3.77
N GLY A 64 -16.35 5.89 4.16
CA GLY A 64 -17.38 4.97 4.64
C GLY A 64 -18.07 4.20 3.53
N GLU A 65 -17.39 4.01 2.39
CA GLU A 65 -17.98 3.43 1.19
C GLU A 65 -17.32 2.10 0.79
N PRO A 66 -18.08 1.15 0.22
CA PRO A 66 -19.55 1.12 0.16
C PRO A 66 -20.20 0.94 1.53
N GLN A 67 -19.44 0.56 2.55
CA GLN A 67 -19.89 0.45 3.94
C GLN A 67 -18.80 0.96 4.89
N PRO A 68 -19.18 1.72 5.95
CA PRO A 68 -18.22 2.24 6.90
C PRO A 68 -17.69 1.12 7.80
N VAL A 69 -16.42 1.23 8.14
CA VAL A 69 -15.75 0.37 9.12
C VAL A 69 -15.16 1.21 10.23
N ASP A 70 -15.02 0.63 11.43
CA ASP A 70 -14.34 1.31 12.54
C ASP A 70 -12.87 1.55 12.19
N PRO A 71 -12.40 2.80 12.06
CA PRO A 71 -11.01 3.09 11.68
C PRO A 71 -10.00 2.76 12.78
N LEU A 72 -10.45 2.46 14.00
CA LEU A 72 -9.61 2.05 15.13
C LEU A 72 -9.42 0.53 15.24
N ALA A 73 -10.28 -0.26 14.57
CA ALA A 73 -10.19 -1.72 14.61
C ALA A 73 -8.94 -2.24 13.88
N ILE A 74 -8.42 -3.38 14.31
CA ILE A 74 -7.30 -4.10 13.68
C ILE A 74 -7.82 -5.17 12.71
N GLU A 75 -8.87 -5.89 13.13
CA GLU A 75 -9.43 -7.02 12.40
C GLU A 75 -9.91 -6.61 10.99
N GLY A 76 -9.55 -7.40 9.99
CA GLY A 76 -9.95 -7.21 8.59
C GLY A 76 -9.25 -6.05 7.88
N LYS A 77 -8.39 -5.29 8.56
CA LYS A 77 -7.70 -4.13 7.95
C LYS A 77 -6.69 -4.53 6.91
N ALA A 78 -6.05 -5.70 7.08
CA ALA A 78 -5.12 -6.24 6.10
C ALA A 78 -5.82 -6.50 4.75
N GLU A 79 -6.97 -7.18 4.77
CA GLU A 79 -7.77 -7.50 3.60
C GLU A 79 -8.32 -6.25 2.91
N LEU A 80 -8.87 -5.31 3.68
CA LEU A 80 -9.37 -4.05 3.13
C LEU A 80 -8.26 -3.21 2.51
N THR A 81 -7.07 -3.22 3.12
CA THR A 81 -5.90 -2.51 2.57
C THR A 81 -5.46 -3.15 1.27
N LYS A 82 -5.32 -4.48 1.22
CA LYS A 82 -5.02 -5.21 -0.03
C LYS A 82 -6.05 -4.88 -1.10
N TYR A 83 -7.34 -4.91 -0.75
CA TYR A 83 -8.43 -4.59 -1.65
C TYR A 83 -8.27 -3.20 -2.27
N CYS A 84 -8.11 -2.16 -1.44
CA CYS A 84 -7.97 -0.79 -1.92
C CYS A 84 -6.70 -0.60 -2.78
N GLN A 85 -5.61 -1.26 -2.43
CA GLN A 85 -4.37 -1.20 -3.20
C GLN A 85 -4.49 -1.85 -4.58
N ASP A 86 -5.12 -3.03 -4.65
CA ASP A 86 -5.35 -3.72 -5.92
C ASP A 86 -6.32 -2.91 -6.79
N GLU A 87 -7.36 -2.32 -6.18
CA GLU A 87 -8.29 -1.41 -6.85
C GLU A 87 -7.58 -0.15 -7.40
N MET A 88 -6.71 0.47 -6.61
CA MET A 88 -5.93 1.63 -7.06
C MET A 88 -4.94 1.26 -8.16
N ALA A 89 -4.28 0.11 -8.08
CA ALA A 89 -3.39 -0.37 -9.14
C ALA A 89 -4.15 -0.54 -10.46
N VAL A 90 -5.38 -1.08 -10.43
CA VAL A 90 -6.26 -1.13 -11.61
C VAL A 90 -6.57 0.28 -12.12
N CYS A 91 -6.98 1.20 -11.24
CA CYS A 91 -7.36 2.56 -11.58
C CYS A 91 -6.22 3.31 -12.31
N GLU A 92 -4.98 3.16 -11.84
CA GLU A 92 -3.80 3.78 -12.42
C GLU A 92 -3.49 3.25 -13.85
N THR A 93 -3.81 1.99 -14.17
CA THR A 93 -3.66 1.49 -15.55
C THR A 93 -4.56 2.21 -16.55
N ALA A 94 -5.70 2.70 -16.08
CA ALA A 94 -6.67 3.41 -16.90
C ALA A 94 -6.40 4.91 -16.97
N VAL A 95 -5.49 5.41 -16.12
CA VAL A 95 -5.33 6.84 -15.83
C VAL A 95 -6.66 7.48 -15.41
N PHE A 96 -7.49 6.73 -14.68
CA PHE A 96 -8.77 7.25 -14.20
C PHE A 96 -8.57 8.16 -13.00
N CYS A 97 -9.43 9.17 -12.89
CA CYS A 97 -9.49 9.97 -11.68
C CYS A 97 -10.00 9.10 -10.52
N LYS A 98 -9.10 8.79 -9.57
CA LYS A 98 -9.38 7.97 -8.38
C LYS A 98 -10.57 8.44 -7.54
N ILE A 99 -10.98 9.71 -7.62
CA ILE A 99 -12.15 10.22 -6.90
C ILE A 99 -13.41 9.43 -7.28
N PHE A 100 -13.60 9.07 -8.55
CA PHE A 100 -14.75 8.29 -8.97
C PHE A 100 -14.72 6.87 -8.41
N VAL A 101 -13.55 6.24 -8.37
CA VAL A 101 -13.39 4.88 -7.85
C VAL A 101 -13.58 4.83 -6.34
N ASN A 102 -13.02 5.82 -5.67
CA ASN A 102 -13.04 5.88 -4.24
C ASN A 102 -14.39 6.28 -3.63
N HIS A 103 -15.24 6.96 -4.41
CA HIS A 103 -16.62 7.27 -4.06
C HIS A 103 -17.63 6.28 -4.69
N ASP A 104 -17.15 5.08 -5.06
CA ASP A 104 -17.95 3.98 -5.62
C ASP A 104 -18.81 4.37 -6.85
N ILE A 105 -18.49 5.50 -7.50
CA ILE A 105 -19.14 5.99 -8.73
C ILE A 105 -18.66 5.13 -9.91
N ALA A 106 -17.40 4.71 -9.86
CA ALA A 106 -16.80 3.76 -10.78
C ALA A 106 -16.14 2.64 -9.97
N ASN A 107 -15.95 1.48 -10.59
CA ASN A 107 -15.22 0.37 -9.98
C ASN A 107 -14.53 -0.44 -11.09
N PRO A 108 -13.65 -1.39 -10.73
CA PRO A 108 -12.96 -2.21 -11.73
C PRO A 108 -13.88 -2.96 -12.71
N TRP A 109 -15.13 -3.27 -12.33
CA TRP A 109 -16.12 -3.92 -13.20
C TRP A 109 -16.63 -2.97 -14.29
N PHE A 110 -16.89 -1.72 -13.92
CA PHE A 110 -17.22 -0.68 -14.88
C PHE A 110 -16.06 -0.45 -15.86
N TYR A 111 -14.82 -0.45 -15.36
CA TYR A 111 -13.63 -0.33 -16.20
C TYR A 111 -13.47 -1.49 -17.19
N ALA A 112 -13.72 -2.73 -16.74
CA ALA A 112 -13.69 -3.92 -17.60
C ALA A 112 -14.60 -3.78 -18.81
N LYS A 113 -15.82 -3.30 -18.59
CA LYS A 113 -16.80 -3.06 -19.66
C LYS A 113 -16.32 -2.01 -20.65
N LEU A 114 -15.74 -0.90 -20.16
CA LEU A 114 -15.20 0.15 -21.02
C LEU A 114 -14.02 -0.36 -21.87
N LEU A 115 -13.09 -1.07 -21.26
CA LEU A 115 -11.94 -1.65 -21.98
C LEU A 115 -12.39 -2.65 -23.04
N TYR A 116 -13.29 -3.57 -22.69
CA TYR A 116 -13.82 -4.54 -23.65
C TYR A 116 -14.54 -3.83 -24.81
N ALA A 117 -15.43 -2.88 -24.51
CA ALA A 117 -16.16 -2.14 -25.54
C ALA A 117 -15.24 -1.34 -26.47
N THR A 118 -14.11 -0.84 -25.96
CA THR A 118 -13.17 -0.02 -26.73
C THR A 118 -12.17 -0.84 -27.53
N THR A 119 -11.68 -1.94 -26.97
CA THR A 119 -10.56 -2.72 -27.54
C THR A 119 -11.01 -4.00 -28.25
N GLY A 120 -12.17 -4.55 -27.90
CA GLY A 120 -12.62 -5.87 -28.33
C GLY A 120 -11.86 -7.04 -27.70
N GLU A 121 -10.93 -6.80 -26.77
CA GLU A 121 -10.12 -7.86 -26.16
C GLU A 121 -10.94 -8.70 -25.18
N GLU A 122 -11.10 -9.98 -25.51
CA GLU A 122 -11.95 -10.95 -24.80
C GLU A 122 -11.59 -11.10 -23.32
N SER A 123 -10.31 -10.97 -22.96
CA SER A 123 -9.84 -11.06 -21.58
C SER A 123 -10.52 -10.03 -20.65
N PHE A 124 -10.94 -8.87 -21.17
CA PHE A 124 -11.61 -7.83 -20.38
C PHE A 124 -13.09 -8.11 -20.12
N LYS A 125 -13.68 -9.18 -20.65
CA LYS A 125 -15.04 -9.60 -20.28
C LYS A 125 -15.12 -10.10 -18.83
N SER A 126 -14.02 -10.64 -18.29
CA SER A 126 -13.94 -11.12 -16.92
C SER A 126 -13.42 -10.02 -15.99
N PRO A 127 -14.22 -9.57 -15.02
CA PRO A 127 -13.79 -8.56 -14.05
C PRO A 127 -12.73 -9.11 -13.09
N GLU A 128 -12.72 -10.43 -12.87
CA GLU A 128 -11.68 -11.13 -12.11
C GLU A 128 -10.31 -10.99 -12.79
N TYR A 129 -10.25 -10.97 -14.12
CA TYR A 129 -9.01 -10.75 -14.85
C TYR A 129 -8.41 -9.38 -14.52
N ILE A 130 -9.24 -8.32 -14.55
CA ILE A 130 -8.77 -6.96 -14.23
C ILE A 130 -8.32 -6.86 -12.78
N TRP A 131 -9.08 -7.44 -11.85
CA TRP A 131 -8.67 -7.45 -10.45
C TRP A 131 -7.30 -8.14 -10.26
N ARG A 132 -7.09 -9.27 -10.94
CA ARG A 132 -5.81 -9.99 -10.94
C ARG A 132 -4.68 -9.17 -11.58
N VAL A 133 -4.97 -8.29 -12.53
CA VAL A 133 -3.98 -7.34 -13.07
C VAL A 133 -3.52 -6.36 -12.00
N GLY A 134 -4.43 -5.82 -11.17
CA GLY A 134 -4.08 -4.98 -10.03
C GLY A 134 -3.16 -5.68 -9.03
N GLU A 135 -3.54 -6.89 -8.60
CA GLU A 135 -2.70 -7.68 -7.68
C GLU A 135 -1.32 -8.02 -8.28
N ARG A 136 -1.27 -8.30 -9.60
CA ARG A 136 -0.01 -8.54 -10.33
C ARG A 136 0.89 -7.31 -10.31
N ILE A 137 0.35 -6.13 -10.61
CA ILE A 137 1.11 -4.87 -10.60
C ILE A 137 1.69 -4.62 -9.21
N TRP A 138 0.87 -4.74 -8.17
CA TRP A 138 1.31 -4.50 -6.80
C TRP A 138 2.45 -5.42 -6.37
N ASN A 139 2.36 -6.71 -6.71
CA ASN A 139 3.41 -7.69 -6.40
C ASN A 139 4.68 -7.47 -7.25
N LEU A 140 4.55 -7.05 -8.50
CA LEU A 140 5.68 -6.70 -9.36
C LEU A 140 6.43 -5.48 -8.80
N GLU A 141 5.70 -4.42 -8.45
CA GLU A 141 6.28 -3.22 -7.83
C GLU A 141 6.96 -3.55 -6.50
N ARG A 142 6.33 -4.40 -5.67
CA ARG A 142 6.94 -4.86 -4.43
C ARG A 142 8.23 -5.62 -4.69
N ALA A 143 8.22 -6.59 -5.60
CA ALA A 143 9.39 -7.38 -5.93
C ALA A 143 10.53 -6.50 -6.46
N TYR A 144 10.21 -5.51 -7.32
CA TYR A 144 11.18 -4.50 -7.76
C TYR A 144 11.75 -3.72 -6.56
N GLY A 145 10.89 -3.29 -5.63
CA GLY A 145 11.31 -2.67 -4.39
C GLY A 145 12.27 -3.54 -3.59
N ASN A 146 12.00 -4.83 -3.45
CA ASN A 146 12.89 -5.77 -2.77
C ASN A 146 14.23 -5.92 -3.50
N MET A 147 14.24 -5.98 -4.83
CA MET A 147 15.47 -5.97 -5.63
C MET A 147 16.29 -4.68 -5.44
N ALA A 148 15.61 -3.55 -5.19
CA ALA A 148 16.21 -2.26 -4.88
C ALA A 148 16.61 -2.11 -3.39
N GLY A 149 16.36 -3.13 -2.56
CA GLY A 149 16.77 -3.17 -1.16
C GLY A 149 15.69 -2.80 -0.13
N ILE A 150 14.43 -2.62 -0.54
CA ILE A 150 13.30 -2.46 0.38
C ILE A 150 13.06 -3.78 1.11
N THR A 151 12.94 -3.70 2.44
CA THR A 151 12.67 -4.84 3.31
C THR A 151 11.52 -4.54 4.26
N ALA A 152 11.09 -5.54 5.04
CA ALA A 152 10.12 -5.35 6.11
C ALA A 152 10.53 -4.32 7.20
N LYS A 153 11.80 -3.88 7.24
CA LYS A 153 12.25 -2.79 8.12
C LYS A 153 11.87 -1.41 7.59
N ASP A 154 11.67 -1.29 6.29
CA ASP A 154 11.33 -0.05 5.61
C ASP A 154 9.81 0.18 5.56
N ASP A 155 9.01 -0.86 5.83
CA ASP A 155 7.57 -0.78 6.05
C ASP A 155 7.27 -0.35 7.51
N ALA A 156 7.82 0.80 7.90
CA ALA A 156 7.77 1.29 9.26
C ALA A 156 7.63 2.82 9.34
N TYR A 157 6.96 3.26 10.41
CA TYR A 157 6.78 4.67 10.71
C TYR A 157 7.92 5.28 11.54
N PRO A 158 8.15 6.60 11.43
CA PRO A 158 8.97 7.34 12.39
C PRO A 158 8.47 7.15 13.82
N SER A 159 9.41 7.03 14.77
CA SER A 159 9.12 6.70 16.18
C SER A 159 8.11 7.63 16.87
N ARG A 160 7.92 8.85 16.37
CA ARG A 160 6.90 9.79 16.85
C ARG A 160 5.47 9.27 16.67
N LEU A 161 5.20 8.56 15.56
CA LEU A 161 3.88 8.00 15.24
C LEU A 161 3.65 6.63 15.88
N LEU A 162 4.67 6.05 16.53
CA LEU A 162 4.55 4.83 17.33
C LEU A 162 4.23 5.11 18.80
N ARG A 163 4.16 6.38 19.20
CA ARG A 163 3.74 6.79 20.55
C ARG A 163 2.23 7.03 20.60
N PRO A 164 1.59 6.82 21.76
CA PRO A 164 0.16 7.08 21.93
C PRO A 164 -0.25 8.48 21.44
N TYR A 165 -1.40 8.54 20.79
CA TYR A 165 -1.95 9.78 20.28
C TYR A 165 -2.26 10.75 21.44
N PRO A 166 -1.83 12.02 21.36
CA PRO A 166 -1.78 12.89 22.56
C PRO A 166 -3.07 13.67 22.84
N ARG A 167 -4.05 13.68 21.91
CA ARG A 167 -5.21 14.59 21.95
C ARG A 167 -6.53 13.83 21.90
N GLU A 168 -7.55 14.39 22.54
CA GLU A 168 -8.93 13.93 22.37
C GLU A 168 -9.39 14.13 20.90
N PRO A 169 -10.33 13.31 20.40
CA PRO A 169 -11.01 12.20 21.08
C PRO A 169 -10.24 10.87 21.07
N TYR A 170 -9.08 10.83 20.42
CA TYR A 170 -8.32 9.59 20.19
C TYR A 170 -7.15 9.41 21.17
N LYS A 171 -7.20 10.07 22.32
CA LYS A 171 -6.09 10.07 23.27
C LYS A 171 -5.78 8.64 23.71
N GLY A 172 -4.51 8.25 23.63
CA GLY A 172 -4.06 6.91 24.00
C GLY A 172 -4.02 5.90 22.85
N GLN A 173 -4.61 6.19 21.69
CA GLN A 173 -4.55 5.31 20.52
C GLN A 173 -3.11 5.13 20.03
N VAL A 174 -2.72 3.90 19.74
CA VAL A 174 -1.39 3.54 19.20
C VAL A 174 -1.52 3.06 17.76
N PHE A 175 -0.43 2.69 17.10
CA PHE A 175 -0.48 2.01 15.81
C PHE A 175 0.16 0.63 15.96
N GLU A 176 -0.63 -0.43 15.81
CA GLU A 176 -0.26 -1.82 16.00
C GLU A 176 0.49 -2.36 14.77
N GLN A 177 1.55 -1.65 14.39
CA GLN A 177 2.28 -1.81 13.14
C GLN A 177 2.68 -3.26 12.86
N GLU A 178 3.28 -3.94 13.84
CA GLU A 178 3.83 -5.28 13.62
C GLU A 178 2.74 -6.34 13.47
N GLU A 179 1.62 -6.19 14.17
CA GLU A 179 0.46 -7.08 14.05
C GLU A 179 -0.21 -6.91 12.67
N LEU A 180 -0.53 -5.67 12.30
CA LEU A 180 -1.11 -5.32 11.01
C LEU A 180 -0.21 -5.72 9.84
N LYS A 181 1.11 -5.53 9.98
CA LYS A 181 2.08 -5.90 8.93
C LYS A 181 2.15 -7.41 8.74
N LYS A 182 2.13 -8.19 9.82
CA LYS A 182 2.12 -9.65 9.76
C LYS A 182 0.87 -10.16 9.05
N GLU A 183 -0.30 -9.65 9.41
CA GLU A 183 -1.55 -10.01 8.76
C GLU A 183 -1.56 -9.58 7.29
N TYR A 184 -1.11 -8.36 7.00
CA TYR A 184 -0.99 -7.83 5.64
C TYR A 184 -0.08 -8.69 4.74
N TYR A 185 1.09 -9.12 5.22
CA TYR A 185 1.97 -9.99 4.45
C TYR A 185 1.33 -11.35 4.17
N LYS A 186 0.62 -11.90 5.16
CA LYS A 186 -0.11 -13.16 4.99
C LYS A 186 -1.16 -13.04 3.88
N VAL A 187 -2.01 -12.02 3.91
CA VAL A 187 -3.05 -11.84 2.87
C VAL A 187 -2.47 -11.51 1.49
N ARG A 188 -1.28 -10.91 1.45
CA ARG A 188 -0.54 -10.63 0.22
C ARG A 188 0.19 -11.85 -0.35
N GLY A 189 0.38 -12.91 0.43
CA GLY A 189 1.23 -14.05 0.04
C GLY A 189 2.72 -13.67 0.03
N TRP A 190 3.15 -12.89 1.03
CA TRP A 190 4.54 -12.47 1.22
C TRP A 190 5.16 -13.19 2.43
N ASP A 191 6.48 -13.33 2.42
CA ASP A 191 7.23 -13.83 3.57
C ASP A 191 7.43 -12.75 4.66
N GLU A 192 8.04 -13.11 5.79
CA GLU A 192 8.29 -12.19 6.90
C GLU A 192 9.27 -11.05 6.56
N ARG A 193 10.07 -11.22 5.49
CA ARG A 193 10.96 -10.17 4.97
C ARG A 193 10.19 -9.19 4.08
N GLY A 194 8.91 -9.46 3.82
CA GLY A 194 8.03 -8.69 2.95
C GLY A 194 8.39 -8.90 1.48
N ILE A 195 8.81 -10.11 1.11
CA ILE A 195 9.09 -10.51 -0.27
C ILE A 195 7.92 -11.38 -0.77
N PRO A 196 7.32 -11.11 -1.94
CA PRO A 196 6.32 -11.99 -2.52
C PRO A 196 6.87 -13.41 -2.71
N THR A 197 6.12 -14.44 -2.28
CA THR A 197 6.60 -15.81 -2.38
C THR A 197 6.68 -16.27 -3.84
N PRO A 198 7.58 -17.21 -4.19
CA PRO A 198 7.61 -17.81 -5.52
C PRO A 198 6.26 -18.37 -5.95
N GLU A 199 5.48 -18.95 -5.03
CA GLU A 199 4.14 -19.48 -5.28
C GLU A 199 3.18 -18.36 -5.70
N LYS A 200 3.14 -17.25 -4.96
CA LYS A 200 2.29 -16.09 -5.27
C LYS A 200 2.70 -15.43 -6.60
N LEU A 201 4.00 -15.31 -6.86
CA LEU A 201 4.48 -14.73 -8.12
C LEU A 201 4.10 -15.60 -9.33
N ARG A 202 4.26 -16.93 -9.26
CA ARG A 202 3.81 -17.85 -10.32
C ARG A 202 2.30 -17.82 -10.49
N GLU A 203 1.54 -17.79 -9.40
CA GLU A 203 0.10 -17.59 -9.43
C GLU A 203 -0.27 -16.31 -10.21
N LEU A 204 0.51 -15.25 -10.10
CA LEU A 204 0.27 -14.00 -10.83
C LEU A 204 0.87 -13.98 -12.25
N GLY A 205 1.51 -15.06 -12.72
CA GLY A 205 2.17 -15.11 -14.04
C GLY A 205 3.46 -14.28 -14.10
N LEU A 206 4.18 -14.20 -12.98
CA LEU A 206 5.43 -13.46 -12.81
C LEU A 206 6.63 -14.41 -12.66
N ASP A 207 6.66 -15.52 -13.40
CA ASP A 207 7.76 -16.51 -13.36
C ASP A 207 9.14 -15.88 -13.59
N TYR A 208 9.22 -14.90 -14.50
CA TYR A 208 10.46 -14.17 -14.78
C TYR A 208 10.97 -13.36 -13.57
N VAL A 209 10.06 -12.88 -12.71
CA VAL A 209 10.41 -12.17 -11.47
C VAL A 209 10.98 -13.15 -10.45
N VAL A 210 10.42 -14.36 -10.35
CA VAL A 210 10.95 -15.43 -9.49
C VAL A 210 12.40 -15.73 -9.84
N GLU A 211 12.71 -15.87 -11.13
CA GLU A 211 14.07 -16.16 -11.58
C GLU A 211 15.05 -15.01 -11.32
N ASP A 212 14.61 -13.74 -11.40
CA ASP A 212 15.47 -12.60 -11.03
C ASP A 212 15.71 -12.52 -9.51
N LEU A 213 14.67 -12.75 -8.69
CA LEU A 213 14.81 -12.80 -7.23
C LEU A 213 15.79 -13.90 -6.78
N LYS A 214 15.74 -15.09 -7.41
CA LYS A 214 16.68 -16.19 -7.14
C LYS A 214 18.13 -15.82 -7.48
N LYS A 215 18.35 -15.21 -8.66
CA LYS A 215 19.69 -14.76 -9.09
C LYS A 215 20.31 -13.77 -8.10
N ARG A 216 19.48 -13.01 -7.39
CA ARG A 216 19.88 -12.05 -6.36
C ARG A 216 19.95 -12.64 -4.94
N GLY A 217 19.63 -13.92 -4.77
CA GLY A 217 19.61 -14.59 -3.46
C GLY A 217 18.51 -14.08 -2.52
N LEU A 218 17.43 -13.53 -3.07
CA LEU A 218 16.30 -13.03 -2.29
C LEU A 218 15.25 -14.12 -1.99
N VAL A 219 15.13 -15.11 -2.88
CA VAL A 219 14.28 -16.30 -2.71
C VAL A 219 15.01 -17.57 -3.15
#